data_AF-Q7PXV2-F1
#
_entry.id   AF-Q7PXV2-F1
#
_cell.length_a   1.000
_cell.length_b   1.000
_cell.length_c   1.000
_cell.angle_alpha   90.00
_cell.angle_beta   90.00
_cell.angle_gamma   90.00
#
_symmetry.space_group_name_H-M   'P 1'
#
loop_
_entity.id
_entity.type
_entity.pdbx_description
1 polymer ?
#
loop_
_entity_poly.entity_id
_entity_poly.type
_entity_poly.pdbx_seq_one_letter_code
_entity_poly.pdbx_strand_id
1 'polypeptide(L)'
;MSTSVTCIAPVNIAIIKYWGKRDDDLILPINDSISVTLSTDHLRTKTTITAGPEISKNVLRLNGVEESFENPRIQRCLQEVKRIAKASGKCSKPEMLEWNVHVESENNFPTAAGLASSAAGYACFVYTLATLYGVESEELSGIARMGSGSACRSLHSGYVQWARGERADGSDSLAVQLAPASAWPDMHVLILVVSDRKKATASTHGMATSVKTSDLLKHRASVCVPERVKLVQKAIAEKDFDTFGRIAMKDSNQFHAICLDTYPPCFYLNDVSRSIIRMVDQINNLAEPNLAPVKVAYSFDAGPNACLFLLEKDVAEVSAIVRRVFPFTGTSAEEYYKGIPNDEAAMAAIPPTVLDSFAPEEPNLLRYIIHTKVGEGPKRVD
;
A
#
# COMPACT_ATOMS: atom_id res chain seq x y z
N MET A 1 0.41 23.50 -29.26
CA MET A 1 -0.76 23.11 -28.45
C MET A 1 -0.28 22.22 -27.33
N SER A 2 -0.67 22.51 -26.09
CA SER A 2 -0.40 21.64 -24.94
C SER A 2 -1.03 20.27 -25.13
N THR A 3 -0.45 19.26 -24.47
CA THR A 3 -0.94 17.89 -24.43
C THR A 3 -1.14 17.50 -22.98
N SER A 4 -2.31 16.95 -22.66
CA SER A 4 -2.68 16.57 -21.29
C SER A 4 -3.06 15.10 -21.23
N VAL A 5 -2.64 14.41 -20.18
CA VAL A 5 -3.01 13.02 -19.88
C VAL A 5 -3.40 12.91 -18.42
N THR A 6 -4.49 12.21 -18.15
CA THR A 6 -4.93 11.87 -16.79
C THR A 6 -4.86 10.36 -16.58
N CYS A 7 -4.29 9.93 -15.47
CA CYS A 7 -4.31 8.54 -15.05
C CYS A 7 -4.71 8.43 -13.58
N ILE A 8 -5.07 7.22 -13.19
CA ILE A 8 -5.25 6.84 -11.79
C ILE A 8 -4.32 5.66 -11.45
N ALA A 9 -3.82 5.63 -10.22
CA ALA A 9 -3.02 4.52 -9.72
C ALA A 9 -3.53 4.02 -8.36
N PRO A 10 -3.42 2.69 -8.11
CA PRO A 10 -3.89 2.07 -6.88
C PRO A 10 -2.91 2.25 -5.72
N VAL A 11 -3.46 2.17 -4.51
CA VAL A 11 -2.68 1.89 -3.29
C VAL A 11 -2.32 0.41 -3.25
N ASN A 12 -1.18 0.05 -2.65
CA ASN A 12 -0.85 -1.34 -2.32
C ASN A 12 -0.55 -1.49 -0.82
N ILE A 13 -0.88 -2.65 -0.25
CA ILE A 13 -0.61 -2.98 1.16
C ILE A 13 0.36 -4.15 1.22
N ALA A 14 1.47 -3.97 1.95
CA ALA A 14 2.51 -4.98 2.07
C ALA A 14 2.11 -6.12 3.01
N ILE A 15 2.27 -7.36 2.54
CA ILE A 15 2.20 -8.60 3.29
C ILE A 15 3.58 -8.96 3.83
N ILE A 16 4.60 -8.86 2.97
CA ILE A 16 6.02 -8.90 3.36
C ILE A 16 6.54 -7.47 3.34
N LYS A 17 6.95 -6.95 4.49
CA LYS A 17 7.27 -5.54 4.69
C LYS A 17 8.62 -5.16 4.11
N TYR A 18 8.62 -4.07 3.37
CA TYR A 18 9.83 -3.31 3.03
C TYR A 18 10.19 -2.40 4.21
N TRP A 19 11.35 -2.65 4.83
CA TRP A 19 11.88 -1.79 5.89
C TRP A 19 13.40 -1.82 5.93
N GLY A 20 14.02 -0.77 5.40
CA GLY A 20 15.47 -0.60 5.35
C GLY A 20 16.00 -0.58 3.93
N LYS A 21 17.01 0.27 3.71
CA LYS A 21 17.65 0.46 2.40
C LYS A 21 19.12 0.08 2.47
N ARG A 22 19.61 -0.56 1.42
CA ARG A 22 21.06 -0.73 1.18
C ARG A 22 21.64 0.45 0.41
N ASP A 23 20.79 1.20 -0.29
CA ASP A 23 21.17 2.40 -1.05
C ASP A 23 20.02 3.44 -0.95
N ASP A 24 20.33 4.62 -0.42
CA ASP A 24 19.34 5.70 -0.24
C ASP A 24 19.11 6.53 -1.50
N ASP A 25 20.10 6.59 -2.40
CA ASP A 25 20.00 7.35 -3.64
C ASP A 25 19.16 6.60 -4.66
N LEU A 26 19.47 5.33 -4.92
CA LEU A 26 18.73 4.47 -5.83
C LEU A 26 17.48 3.85 -5.19
N ILE A 27 17.29 4.03 -3.87
CA ILE A 27 16.21 3.47 -3.06
C ILE A 27 16.17 1.94 -3.21
N LEU A 28 17.31 1.29 -2.95
CA LEU A 28 17.43 -0.17 -3.04
C LEU A 28 17.17 -0.81 -1.67
N PRO A 29 16.30 -1.82 -1.57
CA PRO A 29 15.88 -2.35 -0.28
C PRO A 29 16.89 -3.39 0.23
N ILE A 30 16.90 -3.65 1.53
CA ILE A 30 17.73 -4.73 2.10
C ILE A 30 17.10 -6.12 1.90
N ASN A 31 15.80 -6.19 1.60
CA ASN A 31 15.03 -7.41 1.41
C ASN A 31 13.89 -7.23 0.40
N ASP A 32 13.41 -8.35 -0.14
CA ASP A 32 12.22 -8.40 -0.99
C ASP A 32 10.97 -8.00 -0.20
N SER A 33 9.95 -7.51 -0.90
CA SER A 33 8.64 -7.26 -0.31
C SER A 33 7.52 -7.72 -1.24
N ILE A 34 6.37 -8.08 -0.67
CA ILE A 34 5.20 -8.55 -1.42
C ILE A 34 4.00 -7.76 -0.93
N SER A 35 3.16 -7.28 -1.84
CA SER A 35 1.94 -6.52 -1.53
C SER A 35 0.74 -6.98 -2.34
N VAL A 36 -0.44 -6.62 -1.85
CA VAL A 36 -1.70 -6.69 -2.58
C VAL A 36 -2.06 -5.28 -3.06
N THR A 37 -2.28 -5.13 -4.36
CA THR A 37 -2.81 -3.93 -4.99
C THR A 37 -4.31 -3.83 -4.69
N LEU A 38 -4.78 -2.66 -4.26
CA LEU A 38 -6.18 -2.42 -3.90
C LEU A 38 -6.96 -1.76 -5.05
N SER A 39 -8.27 -1.99 -5.11
CA SER A 39 -9.11 -1.41 -6.16
C SER A 39 -9.10 0.13 -6.16
N THR A 40 -8.88 0.70 -7.35
CA THR A 40 -8.96 2.15 -7.64
C THR A 40 -10.38 2.73 -7.55
N ASP A 41 -11.40 1.87 -7.45
CA ASP A 41 -12.78 2.31 -7.29
C ASP A 41 -12.99 2.93 -5.90
N HIS A 42 -12.23 2.45 -4.90
CA HIS A 42 -12.33 2.91 -3.52
C HIS A 42 -11.12 3.75 -3.10
N LEU A 43 -9.90 3.37 -3.49
CA LEU A 43 -8.67 4.04 -3.08
C LEU A 43 -7.75 4.28 -4.28
N ARG A 44 -7.58 5.55 -4.65
CA ARG A 44 -6.75 5.95 -5.79
C ARG A 44 -6.06 7.30 -5.59
N THR A 45 -4.90 7.41 -6.24
CA THR A 45 -4.38 8.71 -6.66
C THR A 45 -4.84 8.96 -8.09
N LYS A 46 -5.27 10.19 -8.39
CA LYS A 46 -5.51 10.68 -9.75
C LYS A 46 -4.48 11.76 -10.05
N THR A 47 -3.81 11.66 -11.20
CA THR A 47 -2.80 12.64 -11.63
C THR A 47 -3.04 13.02 -13.08
N THR A 48 -3.18 14.32 -13.32
CA THR A 48 -3.20 14.94 -14.65
C THR A 48 -1.86 15.64 -14.87
N ILE A 49 -1.21 15.35 -16.00
CA ILE A 49 0.02 16.04 -16.41
C ILE A 49 -0.22 16.71 -17.75
N THR A 50 0.05 18.01 -17.80
CA THR A 50 0.00 18.82 -19.01
C THR A 50 1.40 19.30 -19.38
N ALA A 51 1.82 19.06 -20.61
CA ALA A 51 3.06 19.59 -21.18
C ALA A 51 2.71 20.58 -22.31
N GLY A 52 3.36 21.75 -22.33
CA GLY A 52 3.13 22.78 -23.34
C GLY A 52 4.23 23.84 -23.38
N PRO A 53 4.49 24.45 -24.55
CA PRO A 53 5.51 25.49 -24.70
C PRO A 53 5.22 26.77 -23.90
N GLU A 54 3.96 27.01 -23.55
CA GLU A 54 3.50 28.13 -22.72
C GLU A 54 3.77 27.95 -21.21
N ILE A 55 4.18 26.76 -20.78
CA ILE A 55 4.47 26.48 -19.37
C ILE A 55 5.89 26.98 -19.05
N SER A 56 5.98 28.06 -18.27
CA SER A 56 7.25 28.74 -17.97
C SER A 56 8.18 27.99 -17.02
N LYS A 57 7.62 27.15 -16.13
CA LYS A 57 8.35 26.31 -15.18
C LYS A 57 7.54 25.06 -14.83
N ASN A 58 8.22 24.02 -14.34
CA ASN A 58 7.52 22.86 -13.80
C ASN A 58 6.71 23.25 -12.55
N VAL A 59 5.48 22.76 -12.44
CA VAL A 59 4.57 23.00 -11.31
C VAL A 59 3.97 21.68 -10.87
N LEU A 60 3.90 21.46 -9.56
CA LEU A 60 3.20 20.35 -8.95
C LEU A 60 2.20 20.90 -7.94
N ARG A 61 0.95 20.46 -8.03
CA ARG A 61 -0.06 20.65 -6.99
C ARG A 61 -0.58 19.31 -6.51
N LEU A 62 -0.64 19.16 -5.19
CA LEU A 62 -1.18 17.98 -4.52
C LEU A 62 -2.37 18.40 -3.65
N ASN A 63 -3.56 17.87 -3.96
CA ASN A 63 -4.82 18.22 -3.31
C ASN A 63 -5.06 19.75 -3.29
N GLY A 64 -4.77 20.43 -4.40
CA GLY A 64 -4.92 21.88 -4.54
C GLY A 64 -3.82 22.74 -3.91
N VAL A 65 -2.85 22.14 -3.22
CA VAL A 65 -1.71 22.85 -2.61
C VAL A 65 -0.48 22.72 -3.49
N GLU A 66 0.19 23.83 -3.80
CA GLU A 66 1.46 23.81 -4.55
C GLU A 66 2.56 23.18 -3.71
N GLU A 67 3.22 22.18 -4.30
CA GLU A 67 4.35 21.45 -3.72
C GLU A 67 5.63 21.80 -4.46
N SER A 68 6.78 21.67 -3.79
CA SER A 68 8.06 21.97 -4.42
C SER A 68 8.39 20.95 -5.52
N PHE A 69 8.51 21.45 -6.76
CA PHE A 69 9.05 20.67 -7.88
C PHE A 69 10.58 20.47 -7.78
N GLU A 70 11.25 21.21 -6.87
CA GLU A 70 12.68 21.04 -6.58
C GLU A 70 12.98 19.80 -5.72
N ASN A 71 11.96 19.00 -5.40
CA ASN A 71 12.16 17.71 -4.77
C ASN A 71 13.01 16.80 -5.69
N PRO A 72 14.21 16.36 -5.27
CA PRO A 72 15.11 15.58 -6.11
C PRO A 72 14.49 14.29 -6.64
N ARG A 73 13.54 13.69 -5.90
CA ARG A 73 12.84 12.47 -6.29
C ARG A 73 11.89 12.70 -7.46
N ILE A 74 11.16 13.82 -7.45
CA ILE A 74 10.26 14.21 -8.54
C ILE A 74 11.06 14.53 -9.80
N GLN A 75 12.14 15.32 -9.65
CA GLN A 75 13.01 15.67 -10.76
C GLN A 75 13.65 14.43 -11.40
N ARG A 76 14.15 13.51 -10.59
CA ARG A 76 14.74 12.25 -11.08
C ARG A 76 13.72 11.40 -11.83
N CYS A 77 12.50 11.24 -11.29
CA CYS A 77 11.45 10.52 -12.00
C CYS A 77 11.12 11.15 -13.36
N LEU A 78 10.98 12.47 -13.43
CA LEU A 78 10.72 13.18 -14.69
C LEU A 78 11.87 12.98 -15.70
N GLN A 79 13.11 13.16 -15.25
CA GLN A 79 14.30 13.03 -16.09
C GLN A 79 14.44 11.62 -16.67
N GLU A 80 14.25 10.59 -15.84
CA GLU A 80 14.38 9.20 -16.30
C GLU A 80 13.28 8.78 -17.28
N VAL A 81 12.02 9.19 -17.06
CA VAL A 81 10.96 8.92 -18.05
C VAL A 81 11.27 9.64 -19.37
N LYS A 82 11.72 10.91 -19.33
CA LYS A 82 12.14 11.64 -20.54
C LYS A 82 13.33 10.98 -21.23
N ARG A 83 14.31 10.45 -20.47
CA ARG A 83 15.46 9.71 -21.01
C ARG A 83 15.01 8.47 -21.78
N ILE A 84 14.12 7.66 -21.21
CA ILE A 84 13.56 6.47 -21.88
C ILE A 84 12.74 6.88 -23.10
N ALA A 85 11.89 7.90 -22.99
CA ALA A 85 11.11 8.40 -24.11
C ALA A 85 12.01 8.81 -25.29
N LYS A 86 13.07 9.57 -25.01
CA LYS A 86 14.07 9.99 -26.01
C LYS A 86 14.79 8.80 -26.66
N ALA A 87 15.22 7.82 -25.85
CA ALA A 87 15.88 6.61 -26.35
C ALA A 87 14.97 5.72 -27.19
N SER A 88 13.68 5.66 -26.84
CA SER A 88 12.70 4.83 -27.56
C SER A 88 12.31 5.38 -28.93
N GLY A 89 12.39 6.70 -29.12
CA GLY A 89 11.90 7.38 -30.32
C GLY A 89 10.38 7.31 -30.54
N LYS A 90 9.62 6.78 -29.57
CA LYS A 90 8.16 6.56 -29.69
C LYS A 90 7.30 7.75 -29.25
N CYS A 91 7.92 8.82 -28.73
CA CYS A 91 7.19 10.03 -28.34
C CYS A 91 6.57 10.68 -29.59
N SER A 92 5.24 10.82 -29.59
CA SER A 92 4.50 11.34 -30.74
C SER A 92 4.84 12.78 -31.11
N LYS A 93 5.34 13.56 -30.14
CA LYS A 93 5.80 14.94 -30.28
C LYS A 93 7.13 15.10 -29.53
N PRO A 94 8.28 14.79 -30.14
CA PRO A 94 9.57 14.83 -29.46
C PRO A 94 9.90 16.16 -28.77
N GLU A 95 9.40 17.28 -29.30
CA GLU A 95 9.53 18.61 -28.71
C GLU A 95 8.91 18.73 -27.30
N MET A 96 7.92 17.89 -26.96
CA MET A 96 7.34 17.82 -25.61
C MET A 96 8.36 17.43 -24.54
N LEU A 97 9.43 16.74 -24.92
CA LEU A 97 10.48 16.33 -23.98
C LEU A 97 11.29 17.53 -23.47
N GLU A 98 11.30 18.65 -24.19
CA GLU A 98 11.97 19.89 -23.79
C GLU A 98 11.03 20.84 -23.03
N TRP A 99 9.72 20.59 -23.05
CA TRP A 99 8.74 21.42 -22.35
C TRP A 99 8.71 21.16 -20.85
N ASN A 100 8.30 22.19 -20.11
CA ASN A 100 7.92 22.07 -18.72
C ASN A 100 6.55 21.38 -18.58
N VAL A 101 6.29 20.85 -17.39
CA VAL A 101 5.04 20.16 -17.05
C VAL A 101 4.29 20.83 -15.91
N HIS A 102 2.97 20.87 -16.03
CA HIS A 102 2.06 21.16 -14.92
C HIS A 102 1.40 19.87 -14.47
N VAL A 103 1.61 19.51 -13.20
CA VAL A 103 1.10 18.30 -12.58
C VAL A 103 0.04 18.68 -11.55
N GLU A 104 -1.18 18.20 -11.75
CA GLU A 104 -2.28 18.30 -10.79
C GLU A 104 -2.57 16.89 -10.29
N SER A 105 -2.41 16.66 -8.98
CA SER A 105 -2.59 15.35 -8.36
C SER A 105 -3.51 15.42 -7.15
N GLU A 106 -4.36 14.42 -6.97
CA GLU A 106 -5.27 14.31 -5.84
C GLU A 106 -5.39 12.86 -5.34
N ASN A 107 -5.64 12.70 -4.05
CA ASN A 107 -6.00 11.41 -3.45
C ASN A 107 -7.45 11.45 -2.97
N ASN A 108 -8.22 10.40 -3.20
CA ASN A 108 -9.58 10.29 -2.64
C ASN A 108 -9.59 9.72 -1.20
N PHE A 109 -8.43 9.63 -0.57
CA PHE A 109 -8.24 9.19 0.81
C PHE A 109 -7.29 10.14 1.54
N PRO A 110 -7.39 10.29 2.89
CA PRO A 110 -6.57 11.26 3.59
C PRO A 110 -5.08 10.94 3.46
N THR A 111 -4.31 11.90 2.94
CA THR A 111 -2.86 11.78 2.74
C THR A 111 -2.10 11.39 4.03
N ALA A 112 -2.63 11.79 5.19
CA ALA A 112 -2.06 11.53 6.52
C ALA A 112 -2.51 10.21 7.17
N ALA A 113 -3.50 9.49 6.61
CA ALA A 113 -4.01 8.22 7.16
C ALA A 113 -3.04 7.03 7.03
N GLY A 114 -1.78 7.25 6.66
CA GLY A 114 -0.77 6.20 6.63
C GLY A 114 -0.99 5.10 5.58
N LEU A 115 -1.98 5.23 4.69
CA LEU A 115 -2.36 4.28 3.63
C LEU A 115 -1.44 4.38 2.39
N ALA A 116 -0.12 4.43 2.62
CA ALA A 116 0.89 4.49 1.55
C ALA A 116 0.64 5.56 0.45
N SER A 117 0.12 6.74 0.82
CA SER A 117 -0.22 7.84 -0.10
C SER A 117 0.94 8.23 -1.03
N SER A 118 2.17 8.24 -0.54
CA SER A 118 3.36 8.47 -1.36
C SER A 118 3.58 7.39 -2.43
N ALA A 119 3.29 6.12 -2.13
CA ALA A 119 3.48 5.03 -3.08
C ALA A 119 2.56 5.17 -4.28
N ALA A 120 1.26 5.34 -4.04
CA ALA A 120 0.27 5.58 -5.10
C ALA A 120 0.56 6.87 -5.88
N GLY A 121 0.99 7.94 -5.19
CA GLY A 121 1.36 9.21 -5.81
C GLY A 121 2.50 9.10 -6.82
N TYR A 122 3.64 8.53 -6.43
CA TYR A 122 4.77 8.37 -7.34
C TYR A 122 4.49 7.35 -8.45
N ALA A 123 3.71 6.30 -8.16
CA ALA A 123 3.28 5.35 -9.19
C ALA A 123 2.40 6.05 -10.25
N CYS A 124 1.42 6.85 -9.81
CA CYS A 124 0.55 7.61 -10.71
C CYS A 124 1.36 8.63 -11.51
N PHE A 125 2.26 9.38 -10.86
CA PHE A 125 3.10 10.36 -11.53
C PHE A 125 3.96 9.73 -12.66
N VAL A 126 4.69 8.65 -12.35
CA VAL A 126 5.53 7.95 -13.33
C VAL A 126 4.68 7.34 -14.45
N TYR A 127 3.54 6.72 -14.12
CA TYR A 127 2.64 6.13 -15.11
C TYR A 127 2.01 7.19 -16.03
N THR A 128 1.58 8.34 -15.49
CA THR A 128 1.03 9.44 -16.28
C THR A 128 2.10 10.05 -17.20
N LEU A 129 3.34 10.24 -16.72
CA LEU A 129 4.46 10.69 -17.56
C LEU A 129 4.75 9.71 -18.69
N ALA A 130 4.79 8.41 -18.37
CA ALA A 130 5.03 7.36 -19.36
C ALA A 130 3.93 7.37 -20.43
N THR A 131 2.66 7.48 -20.01
CA THR A 131 1.52 7.60 -20.92
C THR A 131 1.58 8.87 -21.77
N LEU A 132 1.96 10.01 -21.19
CA LEU A 132 2.12 11.29 -21.89
C LEU A 132 3.21 11.23 -22.96
N TYR A 133 4.32 10.54 -22.69
CA TYR A 133 5.47 10.47 -23.58
C TYR A 133 5.54 9.21 -24.45
N GLY A 134 4.54 8.31 -24.37
CA GLY A 134 4.49 7.07 -25.16
C GLY A 134 5.52 6.02 -24.75
N VAL A 135 5.84 5.94 -23.46
CA VAL A 135 6.79 4.99 -22.89
C VAL A 135 6.07 3.75 -22.39
N GLU A 136 6.44 2.60 -22.94
CA GLU A 136 6.08 1.27 -22.46
C GLU A 136 7.38 0.53 -22.11
N SER A 137 7.69 0.40 -20.82
CA SER A 137 8.94 -0.21 -20.35
C SER A 137 8.79 -0.81 -18.96
N GLU A 138 9.41 -1.96 -18.72
CA GLU A 138 9.52 -2.58 -17.40
C GLU A 138 10.37 -1.73 -16.43
N GLU A 139 11.25 -0.86 -16.96
CA GLU A 139 12.06 0.09 -16.20
C GLU A 139 11.21 1.11 -15.42
N LEU A 140 9.93 1.30 -15.79
CA LEU A 140 9.03 2.21 -15.08
C LEU A 140 8.91 1.87 -13.59
N SER A 141 8.98 0.58 -13.23
CA SER A 141 9.00 0.16 -11.83
C SER A 141 10.26 0.62 -11.10
N GLY A 142 11.43 0.57 -11.75
CA GLY A 142 12.68 1.12 -11.23
C GLY A 142 12.64 2.65 -11.09
N ILE A 143 11.96 3.35 -11.99
CA ILE A 143 11.78 4.81 -11.88
C ILE A 143 10.85 5.15 -10.71
N ALA A 144 9.70 4.49 -10.60
CA ALA A 144 8.77 4.69 -9.49
C ALA A 144 9.44 4.40 -8.13
N ARG A 145 10.28 3.36 -8.06
CA ARG A 145 11.09 3.03 -6.88
C ARG A 145 11.96 4.20 -6.42
N MET A 146 12.63 4.90 -7.34
CA MET A 146 13.47 6.06 -7.02
C MET A 146 12.69 7.27 -6.51
N GLY A 147 11.40 7.36 -6.86
CA GLY A 147 10.48 8.33 -6.27
C GLY A 147 10.07 7.96 -4.85
N SER A 148 9.57 6.74 -4.69
CA SER A 148 9.21 6.14 -3.41
C SER A 148 9.27 4.62 -3.54
N GLY A 149 10.10 3.96 -2.74
CA GLY A 149 10.44 2.54 -2.95
C GLY A 149 9.23 1.63 -3.21
N SER A 150 8.19 1.72 -2.36
CA SER A 150 6.96 0.94 -2.51
C SER A 150 6.06 1.32 -3.68
N ALA A 151 6.30 2.44 -4.37
CA ALA A 151 5.55 2.87 -5.54
C ALA A 151 5.72 1.91 -6.72
N CYS A 152 6.87 1.25 -6.84
CA CYS A 152 7.10 0.27 -7.91
C CYS A 152 6.03 -0.83 -7.93
N ARG A 153 5.57 -1.28 -6.76
CA ARG A 153 4.55 -2.33 -6.65
C ARG A 153 3.15 -1.87 -7.08
N SER A 154 2.86 -0.57 -7.01
CA SER A 154 1.59 0.00 -7.46
C SER A 154 1.48 0.12 -8.99
N LEU A 155 2.51 -0.27 -9.75
CA LEU A 155 2.44 -0.31 -11.22
C LEU A 155 1.83 -1.61 -11.77
N HIS A 156 1.54 -2.60 -10.92
CA HIS A 156 1.02 -3.89 -11.34
C HIS A 156 -0.29 -4.24 -10.62
N SER A 157 -1.11 -5.05 -11.31
CA SER A 157 -2.37 -5.60 -10.80
C SER A 157 -2.14 -6.73 -9.80
N GLY A 158 -3.07 -6.92 -8.87
CA GLY A 158 -3.15 -8.11 -8.04
C GLY A 158 -2.07 -8.19 -6.96
N TYR A 159 -1.23 -9.21 -7.07
CA TYR A 159 -0.22 -9.57 -6.08
C TYR A 159 1.16 -9.30 -6.65
N VAL A 160 1.93 -8.46 -5.97
CA VAL A 160 3.13 -7.86 -6.56
C VAL A 160 4.31 -7.99 -5.61
N GLN A 161 5.41 -8.55 -6.10
CA GLN A 161 6.69 -8.57 -5.42
C GLN A 161 7.53 -7.39 -5.88
N TRP A 162 8.25 -6.75 -4.96
CA TRP A 162 9.41 -5.94 -5.29
C TRP A 162 10.65 -6.77 -4.97
N ALA A 163 11.36 -7.17 -6.01
CA ALA A 163 12.62 -7.89 -5.90
C ALA A 163 13.71 -6.93 -5.39
N ARG A 164 14.49 -7.37 -4.41
CA ARG A 164 15.57 -6.53 -3.87
C ARG A 164 16.62 -6.19 -4.94
N GLY A 165 16.84 -7.08 -5.90
CA GLY A 165 17.96 -7.00 -6.82
C GLY A 165 19.33 -7.16 -6.13
N GLU A 166 20.34 -7.52 -6.91
CA GLU A 166 21.70 -7.76 -6.45
C GLU A 166 22.69 -6.80 -7.08
N ARG A 167 22.32 -6.18 -8.21
CA ARG A 167 23.18 -5.23 -8.92
C ARG A 167 23.23 -3.90 -8.18
N ALA A 168 24.43 -3.30 -8.18
CA ALA A 168 24.68 -2.01 -7.54
C ALA A 168 23.99 -0.85 -8.27
N ASP A 169 23.79 -0.97 -9.58
CA ASP A 169 23.05 0.01 -10.39
C ASP A 169 21.53 -0.05 -10.19
N GLY A 170 21.04 -1.06 -9.47
CA GLY A 170 19.62 -1.26 -9.21
C GLY A 170 18.78 -1.70 -10.41
N SER A 171 19.40 -2.09 -11.53
CA SER A 171 18.71 -2.49 -12.77
C SER A 171 17.83 -3.74 -12.58
N ASP A 172 18.11 -4.56 -11.58
CA ASP A 172 17.37 -5.78 -11.24
C ASP A 172 16.48 -5.64 -9.98
N SER A 173 16.38 -4.44 -9.40
CA SER A 173 15.46 -4.16 -8.29
C SER A 173 14.15 -3.59 -8.81
N LEU A 174 13.31 -4.47 -9.33
CA LEU A 174 12.06 -4.14 -10.03
C LEU A 174 10.84 -4.77 -9.33
N ALA A 175 9.67 -4.26 -9.67
CA ALA A 175 8.42 -4.91 -9.30
C ALA A 175 8.06 -6.00 -10.31
N VAL A 176 7.56 -7.13 -9.82
CA VAL A 176 7.15 -8.30 -10.59
C VAL A 176 5.75 -8.70 -10.13
N GLN A 177 4.84 -8.87 -11.09
CA GLN A 177 3.51 -9.40 -10.81
C GLN A 177 3.63 -10.90 -10.54
N LEU A 178 3.20 -11.33 -9.34
CA LEU A 178 3.09 -12.74 -8.96
C LEU A 178 1.81 -13.35 -9.53
N ALA A 179 0.71 -12.61 -9.43
CA ALA A 179 -0.58 -13.00 -9.96
C ALA A 179 -1.46 -11.75 -10.22
N PRO A 180 -2.23 -11.69 -11.31
CA PRO A 180 -3.20 -10.61 -11.53
C PRO A 180 -4.34 -10.67 -10.52
N ALA A 181 -5.09 -9.57 -10.37
CA ALA A 181 -6.25 -9.53 -9.47
C ALA A 181 -7.27 -10.63 -9.77
N SER A 182 -7.48 -10.93 -11.06
CA SER A 182 -8.38 -11.99 -11.54
C SER A 182 -7.96 -13.41 -11.14
N ALA A 183 -6.69 -13.63 -10.76
CA ALA A 183 -6.23 -14.95 -10.34
C ALA A 183 -6.84 -15.34 -8.99
N TRP A 184 -6.99 -14.39 -8.06
CA TRP A 184 -7.58 -14.63 -6.74
C TRP A 184 -8.44 -13.41 -6.32
N PRO A 185 -9.63 -13.26 -6.94
CA PRO A 185 -10.47 -12.08 -6.82
C PRO A 185 -11.22 -11.99 -5.48
N ASP A 186 -11.41 -13.13 -4.80
CA ASP A 186 -12.14 -13.24 -3.53
C ASP A 186 -11.39 -12.58 -2.35
N MET A 187 -10.20 -12.02 -2.57
CA MET A 187 -9.42 -11.33 -1.54
C MET A 187 -9.96 -9.93 -1.29
N HIS A 188 -10.58 -9.74 -0.13
CA HIS A 188 -11.05 -8.46 0.37
C HIS A 188 -10.10 -7.87 1.42
N VAL A 189 -10.23 -6.56 1.63
CA VAL A 189 -9.47 -5.83 2.65
C VAL A 189 -10.39 -4.87 3.40
N LEU A 190 -10.45 -4.99 4.72
CA LEU A 190 -11.04 -4.00 5.62
C LEU A 190 -9.94 -3.15 6.23
N ILE A 191 -9.94 -1.85 5.95
CA ILE A 191 -8.98 -0.91 6.53
C ILE A 191 -9.66 -0.22 7.71
N LEU A 192 -9.20 -0.52 8.92
CA LEU A 192 -9.69 0.09 10.15
C LEU A 192 -8.86 1.34 10.44
N VAL A 193 -9.46 2.52 10.22
CA VAL A 193 -8.77 3.80 10.38
C VAL A 193 -8.85 4.24 11.84
N VAL A 194 -7.79 3.94 12.60
CA VAL A 194 -7.61 4.35 13.99
C VAL A 194 -7.25 5.84 14.10
N SER A 195 -6.40 6.32 13.20
CA SER A 195 -5.95 7.71 13.19
C SER A 195 -5.64 8.18 11.77
N ASP A 196 -5.99 9.43 11.48
CA ASP A 196 -5.57 10.16 10.28
C ASP A 196 -4.58 11.28 10.60
N ARG A 197 -4.06 11.33 11.84
CA ARG A 197 -3.05 12.31 12.24
C ARG A 197 -1.70 11.97 11.62
N LYS A 198 -0.89 13.01 11.40
CA LYS A 198 0.49 12.85 10.92
C LYS A 198 1.27 11.91 11.83
N LYS A 199 1.99 10.97 11.23
CA LYS A 199 2.86 10.00 11.91
C LYS A 199 3.89 10.72 12.76
N ALA A 200 4.15 10.21 13.97
CA ALA A 200 5.22 10.73 14.83
C ALA A 200 6.59 10.58 14.17
N THR A 201 6.89 9.39 13.63
CA THR A 201 8.15 9.10 12.92
C THR A 201 7.87 8.78 11.45
N ALA A 202 8.40 9.59 10.53
CA ALA A 202 8.31 9.33 9.10
C ALA A 202 9.03 8.04 8.71
N SER A 203 8.44 7.23 7.82
CA SER A 203 8.99 5.92 7.44
C SER A 203 10.42 5.96 6.92
N THR A 204 10.78 6.99 6.13
CA THR A 204 12.15 7.18 5.62
C THR A 204 13.16 7.32 6.77
N HIS A 205 12.82 8.10 7.79
CA HIS A 205 13.69 8.29 8.95
C HIS A 205 13.73 7.02 9.81
N GLY A 206 12.57 6.47 10.14
CA GLY A 206 12.46 5.25 10.96
C GLY A 206 13.27 4.10 10.38
N MET A 207 13.12 3.80 9.09
CA MET A 207 13.82 2.67 8.47
C MET A 207 15.34 2.89 8.38
N ALA A 208 15.78 4.14 8.18
CA ALA A 208 17.20 4.47 8.16
C ALA A 208 17.83 4.30 9.56
N THR A 209 17.10 4.70 10.61
CA THR A 209 17.54 4.49 12.00
C THR A 209 17.55 3.01 12.36
N SER A 210 16.54 2.23 11.95
CA SER A 210 16.53 0.77 12.16
C SER A 210 17.73 0.08 11.52
N VAL A 211 18.09 0.43 10.29
CA VAL A 211 19.29 -0.11 9.61
C VAL A 211 20.57 0.13 10.42
N LYS A 212 20.66 1.26 11.12
CA LYS A 212 21.85 1.63 11.89
C LYS A 212 21.90 1.05 13.30
N THR A 213 20.74 0.72 13.89
CA THR A 213 20.65 0.53 15.35
C THR A 213 19.91 -0.73 15.80
N SER A 214 19.12 -1.37 14.92
CA SER A 214 18.42 -2.61 15.27
C SER A 214 19.31 -3.82 15.00
N ASP A 215 19.67 -4.54 16.05
CA ASP A 215 20.43 -5.79 15.96
C ASP A 215 19.61 -6.92 15.30
N LEU A 216 18.28 -6.87 15.43
CA LEU A 216 17.38 -7.88 14.88
C LEU A 216 17.16 -7.75 13.35
N LEU A 217 17.34 -6.56 12.77
CA LEU A 217 16.99 -6.28 11.38
C LEU A 217 17.83 -7.11 10.39
N LYS A 218 19.11 -7.32 10.69
CA LYS A 218 20.01 -8.11 9.85
C LYS A 218 19.53 -9.56 9.72
N HIS A 219 19.12 -10.17 10.83
CA HIS A 219 18.60 -11.54 10.83
C HIS A 219 17.26 -11.62 10.09
N ARG A 220 16.36 -10.66 10.31
CA ARG A 220 15.10 -10.56 9.55
C ARG A 220 15.35 -10.55 8.04
N ALA A 221 16.22 -9.65 7.56
CA ALA A 221 16.44 -9.44 6.14
C ALA A 221 17.14 -10.63 5.45
N SER A 222 18.09 -11.27 6.14
CA SER A 222 18.90 -12.35 5.56
C SER A 222 18.31 -13.76 5.72
N VAL A 223 17.48 -13.99 6.74
CA VAL A 223 16.94 -15.33 7.06
C VAL A 223 15.42 -15.38 6.95
N CYS A 224 14.71 -14.53 7.71
CA CYS A 224 13.25 -14.64 7.81
C CYS A 224 12.53 -14.26 6.51
N VAL A 225 12.91 -13.15 5.88
CA VAL A 225 12.21 -12.64 4.69
C VAL A 225 12.35 -13.59 3.48
N PRO A 226 13.55 -14.11 3.13
CA PRO A 226 13.69 -15.04 2.00
C PRO A 226 12.80 -16.30 2.11
N GLU A 227 12.64 -16.86 3.31
CA GLU A 227 11.74 -17.99 3.53
C GLU A 227 10.27 -17.59 3.34
N ARG A 228 9.85 -16.48 3.96
CA ARG A 228 8.48 -15.97 3.88
C ARG A 228 8.07 -15.61 2.45
N VAL A 229 8.99 -15.06 1.65
CA VAL A 229 8.74 -14.76 0.24
C VAL A 229 8.36 -16.03 -0.52
N LYS A 230 9.12 -17.11 -0.37
CA LYS A 230 8.83 -18.41 -1.04
C LYS A 230 7.47 -18.96 -0.62
N LEU A 231 7.17 -18.92 0.68
CA LEU A 231 5.90 -19.41 1.21
C LEU A 231 4.71 -18.57 0.72
N VAL A 232 4.81 -17.24 0.71
CA VAL A 232 3.74 -16.35 0.22
C VAL A 232 3.55 -16.47 -1.28
N GLN A 233 4.62 -16.60 -2.08
CA GLN A 233 4.52 -16.86 -3.51
C GLN A 233 3.72 -18.14 -3.78
N LYS A 234 4.04 -19.23 -3.07
CA LYS A 234 3.30 -20.50 -3.16
C LYS A 234 1.84 -20.33 -2.73
N ALA A 235 1.60 -19.66 -1.60
CA ALA A 235 0.26 -19.43 -1.07
C ALA A 235 -0.63 -18.62 -2.04
N ILE A 236 -0.07 -17.62 -2.71
CA ILE A 236 -0.77 -16.85 -3.75
C ILE A 236 -1.12 -17.74 -4.95
N ALA A 237 -0.16 -18.55 -5.43
CA ALA A 237 -0.38 -19.43 -6.57
C ALA A 237 -1.45 -20.52 -6.30
N GLU A 238 -1.51 -21.01 -5.06
CA GLU A 238 -2.43 -22.08 -4.63
C GLU A 238 -3.72 -21.57 -3.98
N LYS A 239 -3.88 -20.25 -3.82
CA LYS A 239 -4.98 -19.61 -3.08
C LYS A 239 -5.10 -20.10 -1.62
N ASP A 240 -3.96 -20.42 -1.02
CA ASP A 240 -3.88 -20.85 0.38
C ASP A 240 -3.93 -19.64 1.32
N PHE A 241 -5.15 -19.28 1.73
CA PHE A 241 -5.37 -18.17 2.65
C PHE A 241 -4.78 -18.41 4.04
N ASP A 242 -4.69 -19.66 4.49
CA ASP A 242 -4.15 -19.98 5.82
C ASP A 242 -2.67 -19.61 5.89
N THR A 243 -1.86 -20.11 4.95
CA THR A 243 -0.44 -19.76 4.88
C THR A 243 -0.23 -18.27 4.63
N PHE A 244 -1.00 -17.67 3.70
CA PHE A 244 -0.95 -16.24 3.41
C PHE A 244 -1.20 -15.41 4.68
N GLY A 245 -2.29 -15.70 5.39
CA GLY A 245 -2.73 -14.96 6.56
C GLY A 245 -1.78 -15.09 7.73
N ARG A 246 -1.29 -16.31 8.02
CA ARG A 246 -0.29 -16.53 9.07
C ARG A 246 0.99 -15.74 8.82
N ILE A 247 1.45 -15.67 7.57
CA ILE A 247 2.67 -14.93 7.23
C ILE A 247 2.43 -13.42 7.29
N ALA A 248 1.30 -12.92 6.79
CA ALA A 248 0.94 -11.50 6.87
C ALA A 248 1.02 -10.98 8.31
N MET A 249 0.41 -11.70 9.26
CA MET A 249 0.42 -11.35 10.68
C MET A 249 1.83 -11.45 11.29
N LYS A 250 2.56 -12.55 11.05
CA LYS A 250 3.92 -12.74 11.57
C LYS A 250 4.90 -11.70 11.04
N ASP A 251 4.80 -11.33 9.76
CA ASP A 251 5.70 -10.35 9.15
C ASP A 251 5.39 -8.92 9.60
N SER A 252 4.10 -8.59 9.73
CA SER A 252 3.65 -7.34 10.37
C SER A 252 4.20 -7.23 11.81
N ASN A 253 4.02 -8.26 12.64
CA ASN A 253 4.53 -8.27 14.01
C ASN A 253 6.05 -8.10 14.06
N GLN A 254 6.79 -8.86 13.24
CA GLN A 254 8.25 -8.78 13.23
C GLN A 254 8.75 -7.42 12.74
N PHE A 255 8.08 -6.80 11.76
CA PHE A 255 8.38 -5.42 11.35
C PHE A 255 8.25 -4.44 12.53
N HIS A 256 7.16 -4.51 13.30
CA HIS A 256 6.99 -3.66 14.48
C HIS A 256 7.94 -4.01 15.63
N ALA A 257 8.38 -5.27 15.74
CA ALA A 257 9.44 -5.67 16.66
C ALA A 257 10.80 -5.04 16.28
N ILE A 258 11.14 -4.96 14.99
CA ILE A 258 12.32 -4.21 14.53
C ILE A 258 12.20 -2.72 14.88
N CYS A 259 11.01 -2.14 14.72
CA CYS A 259 10.78 -0.74 15.07
C CYS A 259 10.99 -0.50 16.58
N LEU A 260 10.61 -1.47 17.41
CA LEU A 260 10.83 -1.43 18.85
C LEU A 260 12.30 -1.64 19.25
N ASP A 261 13.03 -2.47 18.49
CA ASP A 261 14.47 -2.74 18.66
C ASP A 261 15.38 -1.62 18.15
N THR A 262 14.82 -0.67 17.39
CA THR A 262 15.54 0.53 16.91
C THR A 262 15.86 1.47 18.09
N TYR A 263 16.98 2.22 18.02
CA TYR A 263 17.33 3.20 19.05
C TYR A 263 17.47 4.63 18.50
N PRO A 264 16.69 5.61 18.99
CA PRO A 264 15.52 5.47 19.87
C PRO A 264 14.38 4.64 19.22
N PRO A 265 13.51 4.00 20.03
CA PRO A 265 12.46 3.13 19.52
C PRO A 265 11.41 3.89 18.71
N CYS A 266 10.90 3.23 17.67
CA CYS A 266 9.80 3.70 16.85
C CYS A 266 8.51 2.98 17.25
N PHE A 267 7.52 3.72 17.76
CA PHE A 267 6.20 3.20 18.09
C PHE A 267 5.17 3.59 17.03
N TYR A 268 4.68 2.61 16.29
CA TYR A 268 3.62 2.80 15.30
C TYR A 268 2.27 2.24 15.75
N LEU A 269 2.28 1.10 16.42
CA LEU A 269 1.08 0.50 17.01
C LEU A 269 0.72 1.21 18.31
N ASN A 270 -0.58 1.44 18.50
CA ASN A 270 -1.13 1.93 19.76
C ASN A 270 -2.03 0.88 20.40
N ASP A 271 -2.71 1.22 21.49
CA ASP A 271 -3.57 0.27 22.21
C ASP A 271 -4.77 -0.19 21.38
N VAL A 272 -5.34 0.68 20.54
CA VAL A 272 -6.41 0.30 19.59
C VAL A 272 -5.88 -0.72 18.56
N SER A 273 -4.66 -0.53 18.03
CA SER A 273 -4.01 -1.52 17.17
C SER A 273 -3.88 -2.89 17.87
N ARG A 274 -3.52 -2.89 19.15
CA ARG A 274 -3.39 -4.12 19.95
C ARG A 274 -4.76 -4.76 20.23
N SER A 275 -5.81 -3.98 20.44
CA SER A 275 -7.18 -4.48 20.54
C SER A 275 -7.64 -5.16 19.24
N ILE A 276 -7.32 -4.58 18.08
CA ILE A 276 -7.61 -5.20 16.78
C ILE A 276 -6.87 -6.53 16.63
N ILE A 277 -5.60 -6.61 17.05
CA ILE A 277 -4.83 -7.87 17.04
C ILE A 277 -5.51 -8.95 17.89
N ARG A 278 -5.93 -8.61 19.12
CA ARG A 278 -6.63 -9.56 20.00
C ARG A 278 -7.97 -10.02 19.42
N MET A 279 -8.73 -9.10 18.83
CA MET A 279 -9.99 -9.42 18.16
C MET A 279 -9.76 -10.40 16.99
N VAL A 280 -8.77 -10.15 16.13
CA VAL A 280 -8.44 -11.06 15.01
C VAL A 280 -8.00 -12.43 15.50
N ASP A 281 -7.17 -12.49 16.55
CA ASP A 281 -6.78 -13.75 17.17
C ASP A 281 -8.01 -14.51 17.69
N GLN A 282 -8.92 -13.83 18.38
CA GLN A 282 -10.17 -14.43 18.86
C GLN A 282 -11.04 -14.95 17.70
N ILE A 283 -11.21 -14.17 16.61
CA ILE A 283 -11.96 -14.61 15.41
C ILE A 283 -11.39 -15.91 14.86
N ASN A 284 -10.06 -15.98 14.69
CA ASN A 284 -9.41 -17.16 14.13
C ASN A 284 -9.47 -18.40 15.04
N ASN A 285 -9.81 -18.23 16.32
CA ASN A 285 -9.92 -19.31 17.30
C ASN A 285 -11.39 -19.65 17.67
N LEU A 286 -12.39 -19.05 17.02
CA LEU A 286 -13.82 -19.29 17.33
C LEU A 286 -14.26 -20.74 17.08
N ALA A 287 -13.79 -21.35 15.99
CA ALA A 287 -14.19 -22.70 15.60
C ALA A 287 -13.46 -23.76 16.43
N GLU A 288 -12.12 -23.74 16.38
CA GLU A 288 -11.25 -24.62 17.15
C GLU A 288 -9.96 -23.88 17.52
N PRO A 289 -9.65 -23.69 18.81
CA PRO A 289 -8.44 -23.01 19.23
C PRO A 289 -7.16 -23.66 18.68
N ASN A 290 -6.30 -22.86 18.05
CA ASN A 290 -5.00 -23.23 17.47
C ASN A 290 -5.01 -24.29 16.34
N LEU A 291 -6.19 -24.74 15.90
CA LEU A 291 -6.33 -25.78 14.87
C LEU A 291 -7.13 -25.31 13.66
N ALA A 292 -7.97 -24.28 13.81
CA ALA A 292 -8.74 -23.74 12.70
C ALA A 292 -7.85 -23.02 11.66
N PRO A 293 -8.22 -23.11 10.36
CA PRO A 293 -7.64 -22.24 9.33
C PRO A 293 -7.88 -20.76 9.65
N VAL A 294 -6.91 -19.92 9.31
CA VAL A 294 -7.03 -18.46 9.44
C VAL A 294 -8.22 -17.99 8.59
N LYS A 295 -9.11 -17.21 9.21
CA LYS A 295 -10.27 -16.56 8.57
C LYS A 295 -9.98 -15.11 8.23
N VAL A 296 -9.23 -14.43 9.08
CA VAL A 296 -8.85 -13.02 8.91
C VAL A 296 -7.41 -12.79 9.34
N ALA A 297 -6.68 -11.98 8.59
CA ALA A 297 -5.27 -11.68 8.85
C ALA A 297 -5.04 -10.18 8.91
N TYR A 298 -4.46 -9.69 10.00
CA TYR A 298 -4.10 -8.27 10.10
C TYR A 298 -2.71 -7.99 9.51
N SER A 299 -2.53 -6.75 9.09
CA SER A 299 -1.23 -6.19 8.72
C SER A 299 -1.22 -4.69 9.03
N PHE A 300 -0.13 -4.21 9.61
CA PHE A 300 0.06 -2.81 9.96
C PHE A 300 1.30 -2.26 9.27
N ASP A 301 1.19 -1.11 8.63
CA ASP A 301 2.34 -0.36 8.11
C ASP A 301 2.89 0.58 9.19
N ALA A 302 3.65 1.60 8.80
CA ALA A 302 4.20 2.60 9.71
C ALA A 302 3.11 3.55 10.26
N GLY A 303 2.17 3.03 11.05
CA GLY A 303 1.07 3.74 11.72
C GLY A 303 0.09 2.77 12.39
N PRO A 304 -0.91 3.30 13.11
CA PRO A 304 -1.81 2.47 13.93
C PRO A 304 -2.96 1.82 13.14
N ASN A 305 -3.15 2.19 11.87
CA ASN A 305 -4.26 1.71 11.05
C ASN A 305 -4.05 0.25 10.65
N ALA A 306 -5.08 -0.56 10.83
CA ALA A 306 -5.04 -1.98 10.50
C ALA A 306 -5.59 -2.23 9.10
N CYS A 307 -4.91 -3.07 8.32
CA CYS A 307 -5.47 -3.68 7.12
C CYS A 307 -5.78 -5.14 7.44
N LEU A 308 -7.06 -5.51 7.41
CA LEU A 308 -7.53 -6.88 7.61
C LEU A 308 -7.77 -7.52 6.24
N PHE A 309 -6.97 -8.52 5.91
CA PHE A 309 -7.20 -9.40 4.76
C PHE A 309 -8.15 -10.51 5.15
N LEU A 310 -9.08 -10.84 4.27
CA LEU A 310 -10.09 -11.89 4.44
C LEU A 310 -10.69 -12.26 3.09
N LEU A 311 -11.33 -13.41 3.00
CA LEU A 311 -12.06 -13.81 1.80
C LEU A 311 -13.47 -13.22 1.81
N GLU A 312 -14.05 -13.02 0.61
CA GLU A 312 -15.39 -12.44 0.42
C GLU A 312 -16.45 -13.08 1.33
N LYS A 313 -16.45 -14.41 1.42
CA LYS A 313 -17.37 -15.20 2.26
C LYS A 313 -17.34 -14.84 3.75
N ASP A 314 -16.22 -14.31 4.25
CA ASP A 314 -16.00 -14.02 5.66
C ASP A 314 -16.26 -12.55 6.02
N VAL A 315 -16.52 -11.70 5.02
CA VAL A 315 -16.69 -10.24 5.20
C VAL A 315 -17.83 -9.91 6.15
N ALA A 316 -19.01 -10.51 5.98
CA ALA A 316 -20.17 -10.19 6.79
C ALA A 316 -19.93 -10.51 8.29
N GLU A 317 -19.38 -11.69 8.59
CA GLU A 317 -19.07 -12.09 9.97
C GLU A 317 -18.02 -11.16 10.60
N VAL A 318 -16.91 -10.91 9.90
CA VAL A 318 -15.84 -10.05 10.42
C VAL A 318 -16.33 -8.60 10.58
N SER A 319 -17.10 -8.06 9.64
CA SER A 319 -17.67 -6.71 9.76
C SER A 319 -18.63 -6.59 10.94
N ALA A 320 -19.45 -7.61 11.21
CA ALA A 320 -20.35 -7.63 12.36
C ALA A 320 -19.57 -7.64 13.68
N ILE A 321 -18.52 -8.45 13.77
CA ILE A 321 -17.63 -8.51 14.93
C ILE A 321 -16.88 -7.18 15.11
N VAL A 322 -16.36 -6.57 14.04
CA VAL A 322 -15.70 -5.26 14.11
C VAL A 322 -16.64 -4.19 14.65
N ARG A 323 -17.90 -4.14 14.18
CA ARG A 323 -18.89 -3.17 14.70
C ARG A 323 -19.26 -3.44 16.16
N ARG A 324 -19.27 -4.71 16.58
CA ARG A 324 -19.52 -5.13 17.96
C ARG A 324 -18.38 -4.70 18.91
N VAL A 325 -17.13 -4.90 18.48
CA VAL A 325 -15.92 -4.57 19.25
C VAL A 325 -15.63 -3.08 19.23
N PHE A 326 -15.80 -2.41 18.10
CA PHE A 326 -15.53 -0.98 17.94
C PHE A 326 -16.82 -0.23 17.57
N PRO A 327 -17.73 -0.01 18.53
CA PRO A 327 -18.98 0.68 18.27
C PRO A 327 -18.72 2.13 17.84
N PHE A 328 -19.65 2.70 17.07
CA PHE A 328 -19.60 4.10 16.65
C PHE A 328 -20.90 4.81 17.00
N THR A 329 -20.80 6.11 17.29
CA THR A 329 -21.93 6.98 17.64
C THR A 329 -21.74 8.36 17.02
N GLY A 330 -22.85 9.04 16.70
CA GLY A 330 -22.80 10.41 16.18
C GLY A 330 -22.33 10.56 14.73
N THR A 331 -22.27 9.47 13.96
CA THR A 331 -22.04 9.47 12.50
C THR A 331 -22.95 8.42 11.85
N SER A 332 -23.28 8.59 10.57
CA SER A 332 -24.13 7.63 9.85
C SER A 332 -23.35 6.35 9.51
N ALA A 333 -24.05 5.26 9.21
CA ALA A 333 -23.41 4.01 8.80
C ALA A 333 -22.62 4.18 7.49
N GLU A 334 -23.11 5.02 6.58
CA GLU A 334 -22.48 5.33 5.28
C GLU A 334 -21.21 6.17 5.44
N GLU A 335 -21.17 7.08 6.42
CA GLU A 335 -19.98 7.86 6.75
C GLU A 335 -18.92 7.01 7.46
N TYR A 336 -19.37 6.08 8.31
CA TYR A 336 -18.49 5.18 9.05
C TYR A 336 -17.95 4.03 8.20
N TYR A 337 -18.72 3.51 7.25
CA TYR A 337 -18.34 2.37 6.43
C TYR A 337 -18.30 2.75 4.94
N LYS A 338 -17.09 2.94 4.42
CA LYS A 338 -16.83 3.44 3.07
C LYS A 338 -16.38 2.32 2.14
N GLY A 339 -16.53 2.52 0.84
CA GLY A 339 -16.08 1.59 -0.19
C GLY A 339 -17.19 0.62 -0.61
N ILE A 340 -16.90 -0.68 -0.64
CA ILE A 340 -17.89 -1.71 -0.96
C ILE A 340 -18.98 -1.69 0.15
N PRO A 341 -20.27 -1.58 -0.20
CA PRO A 341 -21.35 -1.64 0.79
C PRO A 341 -21.37 -2.99 1.51
N ASN A 342 -21.65 -2.98 2.81
CA ASN A 342 -21.87 -4.20 3.56
C ASN A 342 -23.21 -4.86 3.21
N ASP A 343 -23.24 -6.18 3.29
CA ASP A 343 -24.48 -6.94 3.36
C ASP A 343 -25.04 -6.88 4.79
N GLU A 344 -25.84 -5.86 5.07
CA GLU A 344 -26.46 -5.64 6.38
C GLU A 344 -27.36 -6.82 6.82
N ALA A 345 -27.98 -7.52 5.87
CA ALA A 345 -28.81 -8.68 6.17
C ALA A 345 -27.95 -9.87 6.62
N ALA A 346 -26.85 -10.14 5.91
CA ALA A 346 -25.89 -11.18 6.30
C ALA A 346 -25.22 -10.86 7.64
N MET A 347 -24.88 -9.60 7.90
CA MET A 347 -24.35 -9.15 9.19
C MET A 347 -25.35 -9.35 10.34
N ALA A 348 -26.63 -9.04 10.11
CA ALA A 348 -27.68 -9.24 11.11
C ALA A 348 -28.00 -10.73 11.36
N ALA A 349 -27.68 -11.61 10.40
CA ALA A 349 -27.87 -13.05 10.52
C ALA A 349 -26.77 -13.75 11.34
N ILE A 350 -25.69 -13.06 11.72
CA ILE A 350 -24.62 -13.63 12.55
C ILE A 350 -25.19 -13.98 13.94
N PRO A 351 -24.97 -15.22 14.44
CA PRO A 351 -25.55 -15.65 15.71
C PRO A 351 -25.15 -14.73 16.88
N PRO A 352 -26.09 -14.31 17.74
CA PRO A 352 -25.79 -13.52 18.93
C PRO A 352 -24.73 -14.18 19.83
N THR A 353 -24.73 -15.51 19.92
CA THR A 353 -23.73 -16.27 20.68
C THR A 353 -22.29 -16.04 20.21
N VAL A 354 -22.08 -15.77 18.91
CA VAL A 354 -20.76 -15.39 18.39
C VAL A 354 -20.43 -13.97 18.82
N LEU A 355 -21.33 -13.01 18.59
CA LEU A 355 -21.11 -11.59 18.89
C LEU A 355 -20.95 -11.31 20.39
N ASP A 356 -21.66 -12.04 21.25
CA ASP A 356 -21.63 -11.87 22.70
C ASP A 356 -20.31 -12.35 23.31
N SER A 357 -19.54 -13.18 22.58
CA SER A 357 -18.17 -13.55 22.98
C SER A 357 -17.17 -12.40 22.85
N PHE A 358 -17.52 -11.33 22.12
CA PHE A 358 -16.66 -10.17 21.91
C PHE A 358 -17.08 -9.00 22.79
N ALA A 359 -16.16 -8.57 23.66
CA ALA A 359 -16.36 -7.39 24.49
C ALA A 359 -16.26 -6.10 23.65
N PRO A 360 -17.18 -5.12 23.83
CA PRO A 360 -17.07 -3.83 23.18
C PRO A 360 -15.95 -3.00 23.83
N GLU A 361 -15.21 -2.28 23.00
CA GLU A 361 -14.34 -1.18 23.37
C GLU A 361 -15.14 0.13 23.48
N GLU A 362 -14.48 1.20 23.91
CA GLU A 362 -15.09 2.54 23.93
C GLU A 362 -15.55 2.97 22.52
N PRO A 363 -16.70 3.68 22.40
CA PRO A 363 -17.17 4.16 21.12
C PRO A 363 -16.19 5.09 20.40
N ASN A 364 -16.18 5.02 19.07
CA ASN A 364 -15.44 5.91 18.16
C ASN A 364 -13.90 5.83 18.26
N LEU A 365 -13.35 4.71 18.74
CA LEU A 365 -11.91 4.43 18.66
C LEU A 365 -11.41 4.23 17.21
N LEU A 366 -12.31 3.86 16.30
CA LEU A 366 -12.09 3.94 14.86
C LEU A 366 -12.79 5.18 14.32
N ARG A 367 -12.14 5.90 13.41
CA ARG A 367 -12.75 7.02 12.69
C ARG A 367 -13.76 6.55 11.66
N TYR A 368 -13.38 5.54 10.89
CA TYR A 368 -14.19 4.89 9.87
C TYR A 368 -13.47 3.63 9.37
N ILE A 369 -14.18 2.83 8.58
CA ILE A 369 -13.72 1.61 7.93
C ILE A 369 -13.76 1.85 6.42
N ILE A 370 -12.76 1.35 5.70
CA ILE A 370 -12.78 1.29 4.24
C ILE A 370 -12.77 -0.18 3.82
N HIS A 371 -13.84 -0.64 3.19
CA HIS A 371 -13.92 -1.95 2.58
C HIS A 371 -13.57 -1.88 1.10
N THR A 372 -12.55 -2.62 0.72
CA THR A 372 -12.10 -2.75 -0.66
C THR A 372 -11.72 -4.20 -0.96
N LYS A 373 -11.16 -4.43 -2.13
CA LYS A 373 -10.69 -5.73 -2.59
C LYS A 373 -9.41 -5.59 -3.41
N VAL A 374 -8.81 -6.73 -3.73
CA VAL A 374 -7.72 -6.79 -4.70
C VAL A 374 -8.10 -6.08 -6.01
N GLY A 375 -7.17 -5.34 -6.59
CA GLY A 375 -7.43 -4.42 -7.69
C GLY A 375 -6.44 -4.49 -8.84
N GLU A 376 -6.82 -3.87 -9.94
CA GLU A 376 -5.98 -3.72 -11.13
C GLU A 376 -4.88 -2.66 -10.93
N GLY A 377 -3.91 -2.66 -11.85
CA GLY A 377 -2.85 -1.67 -11.90
C GLY A 377 -3.33 -0.28 -12.33
N PRO A 378 -2.41 0.67 -12.57
CA PRO A 378 -2.75 2.00 -13.02
C PRO A 378 -3.46 1.97 -14.38
N LYS A 379 -4.33 2.96 -14.61
CA LYS A 379 -5.02 3.12 -15.91
C LYS A 379 -5.17 4.59 -16.29
N ARG A 380 -5.16 4.84 -17.60
CA ARG A 380 -5.57 6.13 -18.15
C ARG A 380 -7.06 6.32 -17.94
N VAL A 381 -7.47 7.55 -17.66
CA VAL A 381 -8.88 7.95 -17.59
C VAL A 381 -9.08 9.20 -18.45
N ASP A 382 -10.28 9.33 -18.99
CA ASP A 382 -10.67 10.46 -19.84
C ASP A 382 -10.91 11.75 -19.05
#